data_AF-A0A7J8A0Z8-F1
#
_entry.id   AF-A0A7J8A0Z8-F1
#
_cell.length_a   1.000
_cell.length_b   1.000
_cell.length_c   1.000
_cell.angle_alpha   90.00
_cell.angle_beta   90.00
_cell.angle_gamma   90.00
#
_symmetry.space_group_name_H-M   'P 1'
#
loop_
_entity.id
_entity.type
_entity.pdbx_description
1 polymer ?
#
loop_
_entity_poly.entity_id
_entity_poly.type
_entity_poly.pdbx_seq_one_letter_code
_entity_poly.pdbx_strand_id
1 'polypeptide(L)'
;MVSRVQLSPEIQLAQRLAGNEQVTRDRAVRKLRKYIVARTQRAAGGFTHDELLKVWKGLFYCMWMQDKPLLQEELGKTISQLIHAFQTTEAQHLFLQTFWQTMSREWTGIDRLRLDKFYMLMRMVLKESLTALKMRGWEERQTEQVLELLTTEILLPDSQAPNGVKSHFIEIFLEELAKVGASELTADQNLKFIEPFCRIAAQTKDSLVLHNINRGIFETIVEQAPLAIEDLMNEMEEEEEEEEEEEEEEGEMSEDDGQEQGVASKKPPEGSCGAHPGLGEEQGEDDEDSTGAVLQFDYEAVANKLFEMASHQSTPSQNRKRLYKVIRKLQDLAEGLFPEEDVPEEAYRGLQEGRKGRKAKKRLPKSQPQNETGRNEQEDPRADPSSRLERKRRRQGLGADPTAPLEQPGGHGRRGACKRRRQPQAGARTKVPGCQEPDVKKKWTRKSKK
;
A
#
# COMPACT_ATOMS: atom_id res chain seq x y z
N MET A 1 -25.47 -11.07 51.51
CA MET A 1 -24.53 -10.06 50.95
C MET A 1 -24.32 -10.40 49.49
N VAL A 2 -24.24 -9.42 48.58
CA VAL A 2 -23.86 -9.71 47.18
C VAL A 2 -22.34 -9.78 47.13
N SER A 3 -21.79 -10.94 46.81
CA SER A 3 -20.35 -11.11 46.63
C SER A 3 -19.88 -10.20 45.50
N ARG A 4 -18.96 -9.27 45.81
CA ARG A 4 -18.26 -8.50 44.77
C ARG A 4 -17.39 -9.47 43.98
N VAL A 5 -17.89 -9.91 42.82
CA VAL A 5 -17.11 -10.67 41.84
C VAL A 5 -15.84 -9.86 41.55
N GLN A 6 -14.68 -10.46 41.82
CA GLN A 6 -13.41 -9.81 41.51
C GLN A 6 -13.24 -9.80 39.99
N LEU A 7 -13.47 -8.64 39.39
CA LEU A 7 -13.25 -8.43 37.95
C LEU A 7 -11.77 -8.65 37.64
N SER A 8 -11.47 -9.28 36.50
CA SER A 8 -10.09 -9.53 36.10
C SER A 8 -9.31 -8.21 35.90
N PRO A 9 -7.97 -8.22 36.01
CA PRO A 9 -7.16 -7.00 35.89
C PRO A 9 -7.42 -6.22 34.59
N GLU A 10 -7.72 -6.94 33.50
CA GLU A 10 -7.99 -6.41 32.16
C GLU A 10 -9.32 -5.67 32.13
N ILE A 11 -10.37 -6.22 32.77
CA ILE A 11 -11.67 -5.55 32.91
C ILE A 11 -11.50 -4.28 33.77
N GLN A 12 -10.72 -4.35 34.85
CA GLN A 12 -10.44 -3.18 35.71
C GLN A 12 -9.57 -2.12 35.02
N LEU A 13 -8.71 -2.49 34.07
CA LEU A 13 -7.97 -1.57 33.22
C LEU A 13 -8.89 -0.97 32.15
N ALA A 14 -9.66 -1.79 31.44
CA ALA A 14 -10.60 -1.36 30.41
C ALA A 14 -11.64 -0.36 30.93
N GLN A 15 -12.16 -0.58 32.15
CA GLN A 15 -13.07 0.37 32.82
C GLN A 15 -12.42 1.72 33.15
N ARG A 16 -11.10 1.78 33.34
CA ARG A 16 -10.37 3.05 33.58
C ARG A 16 -9.95 3.73 32.27
N LEU A 17 -9.63 2.95 31.24
CA LEU A 17 -9.38 3.42 29.88
C LEU A 17 -10.66 4.04 29.26
N ALA A 18 -11.82 3.44 29.51
CA ALA A 18 -13.13 4.01 29.16
C ALA A 18 -13.65 5.07 30.18
N GLY A 19 -12.78 5.62 31.03
CA GLY A 19 -13.15 6.58 32.07
C GLY A 19 -13.40 7.99 31.52
N ASN A 20 -14.39 8.71 32.08
CA ASN A 20 -14.76 10.06 31.65
C ASN A 20 -13.61 11.08 31.83
N GLU A 21 -12.87 10.99 32.93
CA GLU A 21 -11.76 11.89 33.26
C GLU A 21 -10.51 11.54 32.45
N GLN A 22 -9.97 12.51 31.70
CA GLN A 22 -8.72 12.36 30.94
C GLN A 22 -7.57 11.86 31.83
N VAL A 23 -7.32 12.51 32.98
CA VAL A 23 -6.26 12.13 33.93
C VAL A 23 -6.37 10.67 34.41
N THR A 24 -7.59 10.12 34.50
CA THR A 24 -7.81 8.71 34.85
C THR A 24 -7.48 7.78 33.68
N ARG A 25 -7.78 8.18 32.44
CA ARG A 25 -7.36 7.46 31.22
C ARG A 25 -5.84 7.48 31.02
N ASP A 26 -5.20 8.64 31.12
CA ASP A 26 -3.74 8.79 30.92
C ASP A 26 -2.93 7.98 31.94
N ARG A 27 -3.46 7.83 33.17
CA ARG A 27 -2.90 6.95 34.20
C ARG A 27 -3.16 5.48 33.90
N ALA A 28 -4.29 5.14 33.27
CA ALA A 28 -4.62 3.78 32.86
C ALA A 28 -3.77 3.30 31.68
N VAL A 29 -3.53 4.13 30.66
CA VAL A 29 -2.64 3.82 29.52
C VAL A 29 -1.20 3.57 30.00
N ARG A 30 -0.64 4.47 30.81
CA ARG A 30 0.69 4.29 31.42
C ARG A 30 0.78 3.06 32.33
N LYS A 31 -0.32 2.70 33.02
CA LYS A 31 -0.38 1.45 33.79
C LYS A 31 -0.47 0.22 32.86
N LEU A 32 -1.18 0.31 31.75
CA LEU A 32 -1.30 -0.78 30.77
C LEU A 32 0.06 -1.13 30.16
N ARG A 33 0.87 -0.16 29.69
CA ARG A 33 2.22 -0.44 29.14
C ARG A 33 3.08 -1.22 30.15
N LYS A 34 3.10 -0.79 31.42
CA LYS A 34 3.80 -1.49 32.50
C LYS A 34 3.21 -2.87 32.82
N TYR A 35 1.90 -3.07 32.63
CA TYR A 35 1.23 -4.35 32.84
C TYR A 35 1.53 -5.36 31.71
N ILE A 36 1.58 -4.91 30.45
CA ILE A 36 1.94 -5.75 29.30
C ILE A 36 3.36 -6.31 29.46
N VAL A 37 4.34 -5.45 29.73
CA VAL A 37 5.74 -5.86 29.98
C VAL A 37 5.79 -6.89 31.12
N ALA A 38 5.25 -6.57 32.30
CA ALA A 38 5.31 -7.44 33.46
C ALA A 38 4.56 -8.79 33.29
N ARG A 39 3.56 -8.84 32.40
CA ARG A 39 2.79 -10.06 32.12
C ARG A 39 3.41 -10.95 31.04
N THR A 40 4.13 -10.36 30.07
CA THR A 40 4.79 -11.09 28.97
C THR A 40 6.25 -11.47 29.25
N GLN A 41 6.88 -10.90 30.29
CA GLN A 41 8.24 -11.24 30.76
C GLN A 41 8.47 -12.71 31.17
N ARG A 42 7.47 -13.59 31.16
CA ARG A 42 7.59 -15.00 31.56
C ARG A 42 7.16 -15.88 30.40
N ALA A 43 7.91 -16.94 30.08
CA ALA A 43 7.56 -17.85 28.98
C ALA A 43 6.19 -18.57 29.15
N ALA A 44 5.71 -18.73 30.39
CA ALA A 44 4.36 -19.22 30.70
C ALA A 44 3.36 -18.10 31.07
N GLY A 45 3.73 -16.85 30.80
CA GLY A 45 2.94 -15.64 31.08
C GLY A 45 2.60 -14.93 29.77
N GLY A 46 1.32 -14.74 29.52
CA GLY A 46 0.82 -14.05 28.34
C GLY A 46 -0.62 -13.59 28.55
N PHE A 47 -1.21 -13.05 27.51
CA PHE A 47 -2.63 -12.77 27.47
C PHE A 47 -3.34 -13.84 26.64
N THR A 48 -4.56 -14.20 27.06
CA THR A 48 -5.48 -14.91 26.19
C THR A 48 -6.10 -13.94 25.16
N HIS A 49 -6.56 -14.48 24.03
CA HIS A 49 -7.30 -13.74 23.00
C HIS A 49 -8.45 -12.93 23.61
N ASP A 50 -9.21 -13.60 24.47
CA ASP A 50 -10.36 -13.06 25.19
C ASP A 50 -9.98 -11.93 26.16
N GLU A 51 -8.77 -11.93 26.72
CA GLU A 51 -8.24 -10.85 27.57
C GLU A 51 -7.83 -9.62 26.76
N LEU A 52 -7.17 -9.79 25.60
CA LEU A 52 -6.79 -8.66 24.75
C LEU A 52 -8.00 -8.02 24.06
N LEU A 53 -9.05 -8.77 23.71
CA LEU A 53 -10.33 -8.17 23.29
C LEU A 53 -10.95 -7.25 24.36
N LYS A 54 -10.77 -7.56 25.65
CA LYS A 54 -11.23 -6.71 26.77
C LYS A 54 -10.35 -5.46 26.90
N VAL A 55 -9.03 -5.60 26.77
CA VAL A 55 -8.09 -4.47 26.74
C VAL A 55 -8.38 -3.53 25.57
N TRP A 56 -8.51 -4.07 24.34
CA TRP A 56 -8.80 -3.30 23.14
C TRP A 56 -10.16 -2.60 23.19
N LYS A 57 -11.20 -3.20 23.78
CA LYS A 57 -12.46 -2.48 24.03
C LYS A 57 -12.28 -1.29 24.98
N GLY A 58 -11.36 -1.38 25.93
CA GLY A 58 -10.93 -0.25 26.77
C GLY A 58 -10.19 0.83 25.97
N LEU A 59 -9.21 0.45 25.15
CA LEU A 59 -8.43 1.35 24.30
C LEU A 59 -9.31 2.07 23.25
N PHE A 60 -10.23 1.35 22.62
CA PHE A 60 -11.20 1.90 21.68
C PHE A 60 -12.04 3.02 22.32
N TYR A 61 -12.55 2.82 23.54
CA TYR A 61 -13.28 3.89 24.24
C TYR A 61 -12.37 4.99 24.82
N CYS A 62 -11.10 4.69 25.11
CA CYS A 62 -10.11 5.71 25.46
C CYS A 62 -9.92 6.71 24.30
N MET A 63 -9.78 6.19 23.08
CA MET A 63 -9.70 6.99 21.85
C MET A 63 -11.05 7.66 21.52
N TRP A 64 -12.17 6.96 21.69
CA TRP A 64 -13.52 7.51 21.49
C TRP A 64 -13.76 8.80 22.29
N MET A 65 -13.32 8.82 23.55
CA MET A 65 -13.49 9.93 24.51
C MET A 65 -12.44 11.04 24.38
N GLN A 66 -11.58 11.01 23.35
CA GLN A 66 -10.62 12.07 23.07
C GLN A 66 -11.11 12.95 21.91
N ASP A 67 -11.42 14.22 22.19
CA ASP A 67 -12.07 15.13 21.24
C ASP A 67 -11.15 16.26 20.72
N LYS A 68 -9.93 16.40 21.24
CA LYS A 68 -8.93 17.38 20.77
C LYS A 68 -7.97 16.75 19.74
N PRO A 69 -7.81 17.27 18.51
CA PRO A 69 -7.01 16.63 17.45
C PRO A 69 -5.59 16.21 17.85
N LEU A 70 -4.74 17.14 18.32
CA LEU A 70 -3.36 16.83 18.75
C LEU A 70 -3.33 15.73 19.83
N LEU A 71 -4.28 15.74 20.77
CA LEU A 71 -4.35 14.70 21.81
C LEU A 71 -4.94 13.37 21.30
N GLN A 72 -5.60 13.34 20.13
CA GLN A 72 -5.99 12.09 19.45
C GLN A 72 -4.75 11.47 18.79
N GLU A 73 -3.89 12.29 18.20
CA GLU A 73 -2.64 11.90 17.56
C GLU A 73 -1.61 11.38 18.57
N GLU A 74 -1.32 12.15 19.63
CA GLU A 74 -0.52 11.71 20.78
C GLU A 74 -1.02 10.38 21.36
N LEU A 75 -2.34 10.26 21.55
CA LEU A 75 -2.97 9.05 22.09
C LEU A 75 -2.90 7.89 21.08
N GLY A 76 -3.00 8.16 19.79
CA GLY A 76 -2.84 7.19 18.72
C GLY A 76 -1.45 6.58 18.73
N LYS A 77 -0.39 7.42 18.64
CA LYS A 77 1.02 7.03 18.73
C LYS A 77 1.31 6.28 20.05
N THR A 78 0.76 6.75 21.17
CA THR A 78 0.87 6.06 22.48
C THR A 78 0.21 4.67 22.50
N ILE A 79 -0.89 4.47 21.77
CA ILE A 79 -1.64 3.21 21.72
C ILE A 79 -1.01 2.21 20.75
N SER A 80 -0.57 2.65 19.56
CA SER A 80 0.09 1.79 18.58
C SER A 80 1.42 1.24 19.11
N GLN A 81 2.25 2.10 19.73
CA GLN A 81 3.51 1.73 20.38
C GLN A 81 3.37 0.77 21.58
N LEU A 82 2.16 0.38 21.98
CA LEU A 82 1.98 -0.71 22.93
C LEU A 82 2.43 -2.06 22.36
N ILE A 83 2.49 -2.23 21.03
CA ILE A 83 2.98 -3.48 20.41
C ILE A 83 4.45 -3.76 20.79
N HIS A 84 5.27 -2.73 20.97
CA HIS A 84 6.67 -2.83 21.40
C HIS A 84 6.84 -3.11 22.90
N ALA A 85 5.74 -3.17 23.67
CA ALA A 85 5.76 -3.49 25.09
C ALA A 85 5.55 -5.00 25.39
N PHE A 86 5.30 -5.82 24.37
CA PHE A 86 5.14 -7.27 24.49
C PHE A 86 6.48 -7.97 24.27
N GLN A 87 6.89 -8.83 25.22
CA GLN A 87 8.19 -9.50 25.16
C GLN A 87 8.27 -10.72 24.23
N THR A 88 7.15 -11.18 23.63
CA THR A 88 7.13 -12.33 22.71
C THR A 88 6.30 -12.03 21.46
N THR A 89 6.71 -12.57 20.31
CA THR A 89 6.11 -12.25 19.02
C THR A 89 4.69 -12.79 18.89
N GLU A 90 4.37 -13.93 19.50
CA GLU A 90 3.01 -14.48 19.54
C GLU A 90 2.05 -13.53 20.27
N ALA A 91 2.53 -12.83 21.30
CA ALA A 91 1.74 -11.86 22.03
C ALA A 91 1.61 -10.52 21.27
N GLN A 92 2.60 -10.13 20.45
CA GLN A 92 2.50 -9.03 19.48
C GLN A 92 1.46 -9.36 18.39
N HIS A 93 1.53 -10.55 17.79
CA HIS A 93 0.57 -11.03 16.81
C HIS A 93 -0.84 -11.09 17.41
N LEU A 94 -1.02 -11.63 18.62
CA LEU A 94 -2.33 -11.66 19.28
C LEU A 94 -2.89 -10.25 19.59
N PHE A 95 -2.03 -9.29 19.91
CA PHE A 95 -2.41 -7.88 20.08
C PHE A 95 -2.88 -7.24 18.76
N LEU A 96 -2.16 -7.50 17.65
CA LEU A 96 -2.55 -7.04 16.31
C LEU A 96 -3.85 -7.71 15.83
N GLN A 97 -4.00 -9.02 16.02
CA GLN A 97 -5.21 -9.77 15.67
C GLN A 97 -6.45 -9.20 16.38
N THR A 98 -6.37 -9.04 17.70
CA THR A 98 -7.48 -8.54 18.51
C THR A 98 -7.78 -7.05 18.31
N PHE A 99 -6.84 -6.29 17.74
CA PHE A 99 -7.09 -4.94 17.21
C PHE A 99 -8.04 -4.99 16.02
N TRP A 100 -7.67 -5.69 14.93
CA TRP A 100 -8.45 -5.73 13.69
C TRP A 100 -9.86 -6.33 13.90
N GLN A 101 -9.98 -7.32 14.78
CA GLN A 101 -11.28 -7.84 15.23
C GLN A 101 -12.12 -6.81 16.00
N THR A 102 -11.48 -6.02 16.88
CA THR A 102 -12.19 -4.98 17.63
C THR A 102 -12.63 -3.84 16.72
N MET A 103 -11.75 -3.37 15.83
CA MET A 103 -12.09 -2.37 14.82
C MET A 103 -13.24 -2.85 13.93
N SER A 104 -13.15 -4.06 13.37
CA SER A 104 -14.19 -4.66 12.53
C SER A 104 -15.55 -4.77 13.24
N ARG A 105 -15.56 -5.17 14.52
CA ARG A 105 -16.78 -5.32 15.33
C ARG A 105 -17.46 -3.99 15.65
N GLU A 106 -16.68 -2.98 16.07
CA GLU A 106 -17.25 -1.70 16.52
C GLU A 106 -17.45 -0.70 15.36
N TRP A 107 -16.88 -0.96 14.16
CA TRP A 107 -16.85 -0.05 13.00
C TRP A 107 -18.21 0.58 12.65
N THR A 108 -19.25 -0.23 12.59
CA THR A 108 -20.61 0.21 12.21
C THR A 108 -21.30 1.06 13.27
N GLY A 109 -20.73 1.13 14.48
CA GLY A 109 -21.14 2.05 15.55
C GLY A 109 -20.40 3.38 15.56
N ILE A 110 -19.35 3.57 14.75
CA ILE A 110 -18.59 4.82 14.67
C ILE A 110 -19.39 5.85 13.86
N ASP A 111 -19.65 7.00 14.47
CA ASP A 111 -20.30 8.12 13.78
C ASP A 111 -19.30 8.95 12.95
N ARG A 112 -19.81 9.69 11.96
CA ARG A 112 -18.96 10.45 11.01
C ARG A 112 -18.05 11.50 11.67
N LEU A 113 -18.36 11.99 12.87
CA LEU A 113 -17.51 12.98 13.58
C LEU A 113 -16.36 12.31 14.35
N ARG A 114 -16.31 10.98 14.40
CA ARG A 114 -15.26 10.19 15.07
C ARG A 114 -14.46 9.31 14.12
N LEU A 115 -14.83 9.24 12.84
CA LEU A 115 -14.28 8.26 11.90
C LEU A 115 -12.78 8.51 11.62
N ASP A 116 -12.40 9.77 11.41
CA ASP A 116 -11.06 10.15 10.93
C ASP A 116 -9.95 9.77 11.92
N LYS A 117 -10.18 9.95 13.23
CA LYS A 117 -9.24 9.51 14.28
C LYS A 117 -9.11 7.98 14.38
N PHE A 118 -10.13 7.23 13.96
CA PHE A 118 -10.06 5.77 13.90
C PHE A 118 -9.36 5.28 12.63
N TYR A 119 -9.50 5.98 11.49
CA TYR A 119 -8.65 5.78 10.30
C TYR A 119 -7.16 6.05 10.62
N MET A 120 -6.88 7.15 11.33
CA MET A 120 -5.53 7.48 11.82
C MET A 120 -4.98 6.41 12.77
N LEU A 121 -5.79 5.90 13.72
CA LEU A 121 -5.37 4.81 14.60
C LEU A 121 -5.05 3.52 13.83
N MET A 122 -5.82 3.19 12.78
CA MET A 122 -5.51 2.03 11.91
C MET A 122 -4.19 2.21 11.16
N ARG A 123 -3.90 3.43 10.67
CA ARG A 123 -2.62 3.78 10.04
C ARG A 123 -1.46 3.61 11.03
N MET A 124 -1.55 4.21 12.22
CA MET A 124 -0.52 4.12 13.26
C MET A 124 -0.28 2.69 13.75
N VAL A 125 -1.33 1.89 13.94
CA VAL A 125 -1.17 0.48 14.35
C VAL A 125 -0.54 -0.36 13.23
N LEU A 126 -0.80 -0.04 11.95
CA LEU A 126 -0.09 -0.67 10.83
C LEU A 126 1.39 -0.27 10.81
N LYS A 127 1.73 1.05 10.85
CA LYS A 127 3.12 1.56 10.91
C LYS A 127 3.90 0.83 12.00
N GLU A 128 3.43 0.86 13.25
CA GLU A 128 4.13 0.21 14.37
C GLU A 128 4.21 -1.32 14.26
N SER A 129 3.28 -1.99 13.58
CA SER A 129 3.38 -3.43 13.31
C SER A 129 4.42 -3.77 12.25
N LEU A 130 4.63 -2.89 11.27
CA LEU A 130 5.71 -3.00 10.28
C LEU A 130 7.05 -2.63 10.92
N THR A 131 7.10 -1.61 11.78
CA THR A 131 8.29 -1.28 12.59
C THR A 131 8.71 -2.45 13.48
N ALA A 132 7.75 -3.23 14.01
CA ALA A 132 8.04 -4.44 14.78
C ALA A 132 8.63 -5.60 13.94
N LEU A 133 8.45 -5.59 12.61
CA LEU A 133 9.15 -6.49 11.67
C LEU A 133 10.53 -5.93 11.29
N LYS A 134 10.63 -4.62 11.03
CA LYS A 134 11.89 -3.90 10.79
C LYS A 134 12.91 -4.14 11.91
N MET A 135 12.49 -3.97 13.16
CA MET A 135 13.28 -4.25 14.38
C MET A 135 13.77 -5.72 14.51
N ARG A 136 13.32 -6.62 13.62
CA ARG A 136 13.71 -8.04 13.57
C ARG A 136 14.46 -8.39 12.27
N GLY A 137 14.92 -7.40 11.51
CA GLY A 137 15.59 -7.62 10.22
C GLY A 137 14.66 -8.25 9.18
N TRP A 138 13.37 -7.91 9.23
CA TRP A 138 12.34 -8.36 8.27
C TRP A 138 12.17 -9.89 8.16
N GLU A 139 12.49 -10.64 9.24
CA GLU A 139 12.47 -12.12 9.30
C GLU A 139 11.27 -12.71 8.56
N GLU A 140 11.55 -13.41 7.45
CA GLU A 140 10.55 -13.90 6.47
C GLU A 140 9.36 -14.59 7.13
N ARG A 141 9.62 -15.47 8.11
CA ARG A 141 8.59 -16.19 8.86
C ARG A 141 7.66 -15.29 9.68
N GLN A 142 8.15 -14.18 10.23
CA GLN A 142 7.31 -13.23 10.96
C GLN A 142 6.51 -12.38 9.98
N THR A 143 7.14 -11.96 8.88
CA THR A 143 6.51 -11.25 7.77
C THR A 143 5.34 -12.07 7.19
N GLU A 144 5.54 -13.37 6.92
CA GLU A 144 4.48 -14.30 6.52
C GLU A 144 3.34 -14.37 7.55
N GLN A 145 3.65 -14.50 8.84
CA GLN A 145 2.64 -14.59 9.90
C GLN A 145 1.83 -13.31 10.07
N VAL A 146 2.46 -12.13 9.95
CA VAL A 146 1.77 -10.84 9.97
C VAL A 146 0.89 -10.68 8.73
N LEU A 147 1.37 -11.07 7.54
CA LEU A 147 0.59 -11.03 6.30
C LEU A 147 -0.61 -11.99 6.32
N GLU A 148 -0.43 -13.22 6.82
CA GLU A 148 -1.52 -14.19 7.00
C GLU A 148 -2.57 -13.66 7.99
N LEU A 149 -2.14 -13.09 9.12
CA LEU A 149 -3.01 -12.44 10.10
C LEU A 149 -3.80 -11.28 9.50
N LEU A 150 -3.12 -10.32 8.87
CA LEU A 150 -3.75 -9.13 8.28
C LEU A 150 -4.75 -9.53 7.19
N THR A 151 -4.38 -10.44 6.29
CA THR A 151 -5.30 -10.87 5.24
C THR A 151 -6.45 -11.73 5.76
N THR A 152 -6.24 -12.58 6.76
CA THR A 152 -7.30 -13.39 7.38
C THR A 152 -8.31 -12.54 8.14
N GLU A 153 -7.86 -11.61 8.97
CA GLU A 153 -8.74 -10.77 9.78
C GLU A 153 -9.44 -9.68 8.96
N ILE A 154 -8.84 -9.22 7.86
CA ILE A 154 -9.34 -8.05 7.10
C ILE A 154 -9.89 -8.42 5.71
N LEU A 155 -9.18 -9.21 4.90
CA LEU A 155 -9.43 -9.28 3.44
C LEU A 155 -10.06 -10.58 2.93
N LEU A 156 -9.90 -11.71 3.62
CA LEU A 156 -10.49 -12.97 3.18
C LEU A 156 -12.04 -12.93 3.14
N PRO A 157 -12.70 -13.72 2.29
CA PRO A 157 -14.16 -13.70 2.13
C PRO A 157 -14.94 -13.96 3.43
N ASP A 158 -14.38 -14.76 4.34
CA ASP A 158 -14.99 -15.09 5.63
C ASP A 158 -14.75 -14.01 6.71
N SER A 159 -13.87 -13.03 6.46
CA SER A 159 -13.64 -11.90 7.36
C SER A 159 -14.90 -11.06 7.53
N GLN A 160 -15.26 -10.85 8.80
CA GLN A 160 -16.36 -9.98 9.23
C GLN A 160 -16.03 -8.48 9.13
N ALA A 161 -14.85 -8.10 8.62
CA ALA A 161 -14.46 -6.70 8.43
C ALA A 161 -15.41 -5.99 7.45
N PRO A 162 -16.07 -4.88 7.85
CA PRO A 162 -16.92 -4.09 6.97
C PRO A 162 -16.11 -3.38 5.88
N ASN A 163 -16.78 -3.04 4.77
CA ASN A 163 -16.11 -2.52 3.57
C ASN A 163 -15.27 -1.25 3.80
N GLY A 164 -15.58 -0.41 4.79
CA GLY A 164 -14.75 0.74 5.15
C GLY A 164 -13.40 0.36 5.79
N VAL A 165 -13.36 -0.72 6.57
CA VAL A 165 -12.12 -1.30 7.12
C VAL A 165 -11.29 -1.90 5.97
N LYS A 166 -11.95 -2.63 5.06
CA LYS A 166 -11.33 -3.25 3.87
C LYS A 166 -10.74 -2.20 2.92
N SER A 167 -11.49 -1.14 2.58
CA SER A 167 -10.99 0.00 1.79
C SER A 167 -9.77 0.62 2.43
N HIS A 168 -9.90 1.13 3.66
CA HIS A 168 -8.83 1.89 4.30
C HIS A 168 -7.55 1.06 4.49
N PHE A 169 -7.66 -0.21 4.88
CA PHE A 169 -6.49 -1.08 4.98
C PHE A 169 -5.74 -1.23 3.65
N ILE A 170 -6.46 -1.41 2.53
CA ILE A 170 -5.82 -1.51 1.20
C ILE A 170 -5.21 -0.16 0.79
N GLU A 171 -5.93 0.93 1.03
CA GLU A 171 -5.53 2.30 0.64
C GLU A 171 -4.27 2.78 1.38
N ILE A 172 -4.03 2.34 2.62
CA ILE A 172 -2.83 2.72 3.40
C ILE A 172 -1.67 1.71 3.34
N PHE A 173 -1.86 0.52 2.76
CA PHE A 173 -0.93 -0.60 2.97
C PHE A 173 0.48 -0.31 2.43
N LEU A 174 0.59 0.10 1.16
CA LEU A 174 1.88 0.46 0.57
C LEU A 174 2.45 1.75 1.18
N GLU A 175 1.60 2.70 1.53
CA GLU A 175 2.01 3.99 2.10
C GLU A 175 2.71 3.84 3.46
N GLU A 176 2.21 2.94 4.33
CA GLU A 176 2.88 2.66 5.62
C GLU A 176 4.00 1.61 5.50
N LEU A 177 4.07 0.85 4.41
CA LEU A 177 5.20 -0.02 4.11
C LEU A 177 6.40 0.79 3.62
N ALA A 178 6.19 1.77 2.73
CA ALA A 178 7.21 2.69 2.24
C ALA A 178 7.88 3.45 3.40
N LYS A 179 7.08 4.14 4.23
CA LYS A 179 7.52 4.92 5.42
C LYS A 179 8.28 4.15 6.50
N VAL A 180 8.38 2.82 6.39
CA VAL A 180 9.11 1.98 7.33
C VAL A 180 10.26 1.23 6.64
N GLY A 181 10.05 0.77 5.40
CA GLY A 181 10.96 -0.17 4.74
C GLY A 181 11.47 0.22 3.35
N ALA A 182 11.16 1.40 2.80
CA ALA A 182 11.66 1.80 1.47
C ALA A 182 13.19 1.65 1.34
N SER A 183 13.94 2.16 2.32
CA SER A 183 15.41 2.11 2.38
C SER A 183 16.02 0.78 2.89
N GLU A 184 15.24 -0.30 3.03
CA GLU A 184 15.73 -1.59 3.55
C GLU A 184 15.14 -2.82 2.85
N LEU A 185 13.99 -2.69 2.19
CA LEU A 185 13.27 -3.81 1.58
C LEU A 185 13.64 -3.96 0.10
N THR A 186 14.28 -5.08 -0.22
CA THR A 186 14.58 -5.43 -1.62
C THR A 186 13.30 -5.65 -2.42
N ALA A 187 13.40 -5.50 -3.75
CA ALA A 187 12.31 -5.81 -4.67
C ALA A 187 11.66 -7.19 -4.45
N ASP A 188 12.45 -8.21 -4.11
CA ASP A 188 11.98 -9.55 -3.77
C ASP A 188 11.18 -9.59 -2.46
N GLN A 189 11.56 -8.80 -1.45
CA GLN A 189 10.79 -8.69 -0.21
C GLN A 189 9.48 -7.92 -0.45
N ASN A 190 9.53 -6.83 -1.22
CA ASN A 190 8.33 -6.06 -1.59
C ASN A 190 7.33 -6.91 -2.39
N LEU A 191 7.81 -7.80 -3.27
CA LEU A 191 6.97 -8.79 -3.95
C LEU A 191 6.26 -9.74 -2.97
N LYS A 192 6.91 -10.17 -1.89
CA LYS A 192 6.30 -11.02 -0.84
C LYS A 192 5.21 -10.28 -0.07
N PHE A 193 5.40 -8.98 0.23
CA PHE A 193 4.36 -8.15 0.86
C PHE A 193 3.09 -8.02 -0.01
N ILE A 194 3.21 -8.01 -1.34
CA ILE A 194 2.06 -7.89 -2.25
C ILE A 194 1.46 -9.22 -2.73
N GLU A 195 2.15 -10.36 -2.66
CA GLU A 195 1.60 -11.67 -3.09
C GLU A 195 0.19 -11.98 -2.50
N PRO A 196 -0.10 -11.73 -1.21
CA PRO A 196 -1.45 -11.97 -0.68
C PRO A 196 -2.52 -11.17 -1.42
N PHE A 197 -2.21 -9.94 -1.84
CA PHE A 197 -3.10 -9.10 -2.64
C PHE A 197 -3.25 -9.61 -4.07
N CYS A 198 -2.18 -10.12 -4.70
CA CYS A 198 -2.24 -10.81 -6.00
C CYS A 198 -3.20 -12.01 -5.95
N ARG A 199 -3.07 -12.84 -4.91
CA ARG A 199 -3.88 -14.04 -4.67
C ARG A 199 -5.35 -13.68 -4.42
N ILE A 200 -5.62 -12.66 -3.60
CA ILE A 200 -6.98 -12.20 -3.29
C ILE A 200 -7.64 -11.53 -4.50
N ALA A 201 -6.93 -10.70 -5.27
CA ALA A 201 -7.47 -10.08 -6.48
C ALA A 201 -7.82 -11.10 -7.56
N ALA A 202 -7.04 -12.18 -7.70
CA ALA A 202 -7.39 -13.28 -8.61
C ALA A 202 -8.69 -13.99 -8.19
N GLN A 203 -8.90 -14.25 -6.91
CA GLN A 203 -9.96 -15.16 -6.43
C GLN A 203 -11.24 -14.45 -5.93
N THR A 204 -11.17 -13.17 -5.55
CA THR A 204 -12.29 -12.48 -4.88
C THR A 204 -13.54 -12.34 -5.76
N LYS A 205 -14.71 -12.45 -5.13
CA LYS A 205 -16.04 -12.20 -5.72
C LYS A 205 -16.55 -10.78 -5.44
N ASP A 206 -15.90 -10.05 -4.53
CA ASP A 206 -16.26 -8.67 -4.20
C ASP A 206 -15.58 -7.72 -5.20
N SER A 207 -16.41 -7.01 -5.98
CA SER A 207 -15.95 -6.10 -7.04
C SER A 207 -15.41 -4.77 -6.52
N LEU A 208 -15.71 -4.41 -5.26
CA LEU A 208 -15.13 -3.28 -4.54
C LEU A 208 -13.75 -3.67 -3.99
N VAL A 209 -13.60 -4.81 -3.30
CA VAL A 209 -12.28 -5.29 -2.87
C VAL A 209 -11.34 -5.43 -4.07
N LEU A 210 -11.81 -6.02 -5.19
CA LEU A 210 -11.06 -6.07 -6.44
C LEU A 210 -10.75 -4.69 -7.04
N HIS A 211 -11.59 -3.67 -6.82
CA HIS A 211 -11.31 -2.31 -7.30
C HIS A 211 -10.24 -1.64 -6.44
N ASN A 212 -10.37 -1.75 -5.13
CA ASN A 212 -9.45 -1.17 -4.16
C ASN A 212 -8.05 -1.75 -4.32
N ILE A 213 -7.90 -3.08 -4.43
CA ILE A 213 -6.59 -3.72 -4.63
C ILE A 213 -5.98 -3.32 -5.99
N ASN A 214 -6.80 -3.29 -7.05
CA ASN A 214 -6.35 -2.84 -8.37
C ASN A 214 -5.84 -1.40 -8.32
N ARG A 215 -6.48 -0.52 -7.52
CA ARG A 215 -6.11 0.89 -7.41
C ARG A 215 -4.94 1.11 -6.44
N GLY A 216 -5.19 0.95 -5.13
CA GLY A 216 -4.26 1.29 -4.04
C GLY A 216 -3.09 0.33 -3.83
N ILE A 217 -3.02 -0.77 -4.59
CA ILE A 217 -1.81 -1.60 -4.68
C ILE A 217 -1.25 -1.49 -6.10
N PHE A 218 -1.92 -2.06 -7.10
CA PHE A 218 -1.26 -2.28 -8.40
C PHE A 218 -1.19 -1.06 -9.33
N GLU A 219 -2.18 -0.16 -9.31
CA GLU A 219 -2.09 1.11 -10.06
C GLU A 219 -1.13 2.06 -9.34
N THR A 220 -1.13 2.10 -8.00
CA THR A 220 -0.12 2.80 -7.19
C THR A 220 1.32 2.38 -7.49
N ILE A 221 1.63 1.07 -7.59
CA ILE A 221 2.98 0.60 -7.99
C ILE A 221 3.38 1.09 -9.40
N VAL A 222 2.43 1.24 -10.33
CA VAL A 222 2.70 1.76 -11.68
C VAL A 222 2.81 3.29 -11.68
N GLU A 223 2.05 3.98 -10.84
CA GLU A 223 2.04 5.44 -10.69
C GLU A 223 3.30 5.95 -9.97
N GLN A 224 3.88 5.16 -9.05
CA GLN A 224 5.14 5.47 -8.36
C GLN A 224 6.39 4.98 -9.10
N ALA A 225 6.26 4.21 -10.17
CA ALA A 225 7.39 3.62 -10.89
C ALA A 225 8.42 4.62 -11.47
N PRO A 226 8.05 5.83 -11.93
CA PRO A 226 9.04 6.83 -12.39
C PRO A 226 9.93 7.31 -11.24
N LEU A 227 9.33 7.61 -10.08
CA LEU A 227 10.03 8.06 -8.87
C LEU A 227 10.96 6.97 -8.32
N ALA A 228 10.50 5.71 -8.27
CA ALA A 228 11.36 4.59 -7.85
C ALA A 228 12.63 4.44 -8.72
N ILE A 229 12.56 4.77 -10.00
CA ILE A 229 13.70 4.70 -10.92
C ILE A 229 14.57 5.96 -10.83
N GLU A 230 14.00 7.10 -10.49
CA GLU A 230 14.72 8.33 -10.14
C GLU A 230 15.52 8.13 -8.85
N ASP A 231 14.88 7.65 -7.77
CA ASP A 231 15.52 7.23 -6.52
C ASP A 231 16.72 6.28 -6.80
N LEU A 232 16.49 5.20 -7.56
CA LEU A 232 17.52 4.21 -7.88
C LEU A 232 18.64 4.72 -8.81
N MET A 233 18.35 5.70 -9.68
CA MET A 233 19.39 6.33 -10.50
C MET A 233 20.28 7.24 -9.66
N ASN A 234 19.70 8.00 -8.72
CA ASN A 234 20.46 8.84 -7.81
C ASN A 234 21.32 7.99 -6.87
N GLU A 235 20.77 6.90 -6.30
CA GLU A 235 21.52 5.92 -5.49
C GLU A 235 22.74 5.36 -6.26
N MET A 236 22.60 5.08 -7.55
CA MET A 236 23.72 4.61 -8.38
C MET A 236 24.73 5.71 -8.77
N GLU A 237 24.29 6.95 -8.93
CA GLU A 237 25.20 8.08 -9.21
C GLU A 237 25.98 8.49 -7.94
N GLU A 238 25.38 8.37 -6.75
CA GLU A 238 26.07 8.50 -5.45
C GLU A 238 27.07 7.34 -5.21
N GLU A 239 26.73 6.09 -5.53
CA GLU A 239 27.68 4.95 -5.47
C GLU A 239 28.86 5.10 -6.46
N GLU A 240 28.64 5.61 -7.69
CA GLU A 240 29.72 5.86 -8.66
C GLU A 240 30.63 7.05 -8.23
N GLU A 241 30.11 8.08 -7.56
CA GLU A 241 30.94 9.17 -6.99
C GLU A 241 31.76 8.71 -5.76
N GLU A 242 31.21 7.87 -4.85
CA GLU A 242 31.97 7.31 -3.72
C GLU A 242 33.10 6.35 -4.18
N GLU A 243 32.88 5.52 -5.21
CA GLU A 243 33.94 4.66 -5.77
C GLU A 243 35.06 5.48 -6.46
N GLU A 244 34.76 6.61 -7.12
CA GLU A 244 35.80 7.49 -7.70
C GLU A 244 36.61 8.25 -6.61
N GLU A 245 36.00 8.68 -5.50
CA GLU A 245 36.75 9.29 -4.38
C GLU A 245 37.67 8.27 -3.66
N GLU A 246 37.25 7.01 -3.47
CA GLU A 246 38.14 5.96 -2.89
C GLU A 246 39.32 5.60 -3.83
N GLU A 247 39.12 5.54 -5.16
CA GLU A 247 40.23 5.31 -6.11
C GLU A 247 41.23 6.49 -6.16
N GLU A 248 40.80 7.75 -5.96
CA GLU A 248 41.73 8.89 -5.85
C GLU A 248 42.55 8.87 -4.54
N GLU A 249 41.95 8.55 -3.37
CA GLU A 249 42.69 8.45 -2.11
C GLU A 249 43.69 7.27 -2.08
N GLU A 250 43.33 6.07 -2.58
CA GLU A 250 44.31 4.97 -2.73
C GLU A 250 45.39 5.31 -3.78
N GLY A 251 45.04 6.10 -4.79
CA GLY A 251 45.96 6.59 -5.83
C GLY A 251 47.11 7.44 -5.27
N GLU A 252 46.80 8.52 -4.53
CA GLU A 252 47.82 9.42 -3.95
C GLU A 252 48.74 8.68 -2.95
N MET A 253 48.22 7.67 -2.24
CA MET A 253 48.97 6.89 -1.26
C MET A 253 50.00 5.92 -1.88
N SER A 254 50.11 5.85 -3.22
CA SER A 254 51.01 4.94 -3.93
C SER A 254 52.35 5.54 -4.39
N GLU A 255 52.54 6.87 -4.34
CA GLU A 255 53.75 7.57 -4.84
C GLU A 255 54.79 8.02 -3.78
N ASP A 256 54.96 7.31 -2.65
CA ASP A 256 56.15 7.48 -1.77
C ASP A 256 56.83 6.17 -1.35
N ASP A 257 57.92 5.82 -2.05
CA ASP A 257 58.95 4.92 -1.56
C ASP A 257 60.34 5.53 -1.80
N GLY A 258 60.86 6.31 -0.84
CA GLY A 258 62.23 6.81 -1.02
C GLY A 258 62.94 7.71 -0.01
N GLN A 259 62.89 7.48 1.33
CA GLN A 259 64.14 7.45 2.14
C GLN A 259 64.02 7.07 3.64
N GLU A 260 65.07 6.42 4.17
CA GLU A 260 65.22 6.07 5.59
C GLU A 260 65.69 7.24 6.48
N GLN A 261 65.03 7.44 7.64
CA GLN A 261 65.60 7.76 8.99
C GLN A 261 64.49 8.31 9.92
N GLY A 262 64.37 7.96 11.21
CA GLY A 262 65.07 6.93 11.99
C GLY A 262 64.84 7.09 13.52
N VAL A 263 64.87 5.97 14.26
CA VAL A 263 65.00 5.87 15.74
C VAL A 263 63.87 6.45 16.63
N ALA A 264 63.08 5.57 17.26
CA ALA A 264 62.94 5.44 18.74
C ALA A 264 61.75 4.55 19.17
N SER A 265 62.00 3.50 19.97
CA SER A 265 60.94 2.60 20.48
C SER A 265 60.30 3.11 21.79
N LYS A 266 58.96 2.97 21.92
CA LYS A 266 58.27 2.75 23.22
C LYS A 266 56.81 2.28 23.06
N LYS A 267 56.43 1.25 23.83
CA LYS A 267 55.06 0.81 24.19
C LYS A 267 55.03 0.62 25.73
N PRO A 268 53.87 0.37 26.35
CA PRO A 268 52.66 1.19 26.43
C PRO A 268 52.51 1.73 27.88
N PRO A 269 51.28 1.98 28.37
CA PRO A 269 50.74 1.03 29.36
C PRO A 269 49.23 0.74 29.21
N GLU A 270 48.76 -0.30 29.90
CA GLU A 270 47.35 -0.73 30.00
C GLU A 270 46.64 -0.18 31.25
N GLY A 271 45.30 -0.24 31.27
CA GLY A 271 44.44 -0.02 32.44
C GLY A 271 43.39 1.09 32.25
N SER A 272 42.15 0.99 32.73
CA SER A 272 41.48 -0.09 33.49
C SER A 272 39.95 -0.04 33.29
N CYS A 273 39.23 -1.10 33.64
CA CYS A 273 37.76 -1.24 33.48
C CYS A 273 36.95 -0.30 34.41
N GLY A 274 35.74 0.13 33.99
CA GLY A 274 35.01 1.22 34.71
C GLY A 274 33.47 1.33 34.63
N ALA A 275 32.72 0.29 34.26
CA ALA A 275 31.29 0.07 34.57
C ALA A 275 30.20 1.16 34.36
N HIS A 276 29.39 0.95 33.30
CA HIS A 276 27.90 1.00 33.32
C HIS A 276 27.15 2.36 33.41
N PRO A 277 25.81 2.43 33.18
CA PRO A 277 25.27 3.41 32.22
C PRO A 277 24.33 4.45 32.86
N GLY A 278 24.13 5.58 32.17
CA GLY A 278 23.20 6.60 32.63
C GLY A 278 22.71 7.54 31.53
N LEU A 279 21.38 7.67 31.48
CA LEU A 279 20.60 8.66 30.73
C LEU A 279 20.63 8.48 29.20
N GLY A 280 19.45 8.27 28.63
CA GLY A 280 19.28 8.25 27.17
C GLY A 280 19.13 9.67 26.65
N GLU A 281 19.74 9.93 25.50
CA GLU A 281 19.43 11.11 24.70
C GLU A 281 18.07 10.85 24.04
N GLU A 282 17.13 11.77 24.25
CA GLU A 282 15.86 11.79 23.51
C GLU A 282 16.21 12.25 22.09
N GLN A 283 16.53 11.31 21.20
CA GLN A 283 16.61 11.58 19.77
C GLN A 283 15.25 12.15 19.33
N GLY A 284 15.27 13.37 18.80
CA GLY A 284 14.10 13.97 18.20
C GLY A 284 13.70 13.15 16.98
N GLU A 285 12.48 12.62 17.00
CA GLU A 285 11.82 12.17 15.77
C GLU A 285 11.42 13.44 15.00
N ASP A 286 12.37 14.03 14.26
CA ASP A 286 12.08 15.00 13.20
C ASP A 286 11.37 14.22 12.07
N ASP A 287 10.06 14.00 12.25
CA ASP A 287 9.11 13.27 11.37
C ASP A 287 8.77 14.11 10.09
N GLU A 288 9.72 14.90 9.58
CA GLU A 288 9.65 15.65 8.30
C GLU A 288 10.56 15.00 7.23
N ASP A 289 10.22 15.20 5.95
CA ASP A 289 10.93 14.76 4.73
C ASP A 289 11.18 13.26 4.43
N SER A 290 10.76 12.31 5.28
CA SER A 290 10.56 10.90 4.85
C SER A 290 9.29 10.70 3.97
N THR A 291 8.92 11.71 3.18
CA THR A 291 7.71 11.73 2.33
C THR A 291 7.99 11.34 0.88
N GLY A 292 9.25 11.33 0.44
CA GLY A 292 9.66 10.96 -0.92
C GLY A 292 9.77 9.45 -1.17
N ALA A 293 10.53 8.76 -0.30
CA ALA A 293 11.06 7.41 -0.57
C ALA A 293 10.03 6.37 -1.03
N VAL A 294 10.29 5.76 -2.20
CA VAL A 294 9.40 4.80 -2.85
C VAL A 294 9.84 3.34 -2.62
N LEU A 295 8.89 2.41 -2.67
CA LEU A 295 9.19 0.97 -2.62
C LEU A 295 9.69 0.48 -3.99
N GLN A 296 10.92 -0.05 -4.03
CA GLN A 296 11.48 -0.68 -5.21
C GLN A 296 10.78 -2.01 -5.57
N PHE A 297 10.54 -2.26 -6.86
CA PHE A 297 9.91 -3.48 -7.37
C PHE A 297 10.52 -3.95 -8.71
N ASP A 298 10.73 -5.25 -8.84
CA ASP A 298 10.93 -5.89 -10.15
C ASP A 298 9.57 -6.00 -10.86
N TYR A 299 9.31 -5.08 -11.78
CA TYR A 299 8.05 -5.04 -12.54
C TYR A 299 7.81 -6.29 -13.39
N GLU A 300 8.86 -7.00 -13.85
CA GLU A 300 8.71 -8.28 -14.54
C GLU A 300 8.28 -9.38 -13.56
N ALA A 301 8.91 -9.47 -12.37
CA ALA A 301 8.50 -10.43 -11.35
C ALA A 301 7.07 -10.18 -10.85
N VAL A 302 6.68 -8.92 -10.61
CA VAL A 302 5.29 -8.55 -10.25
C VAL A 302 4.32 -8.92 -11.38
N ALA A 303 4.65 -8.62 -12.64
CA ALA A 303 3.83 -8.99 -13.80
C ALA A 303 3.66 -10.50 -13.93
N ASN A 304 4.75 -11.26 -13.81
CA ASN A 304 4.76 -12.72 -13.89
C ASN A 304 3.95 -13.35 -12.75
N LYS A 305 4.08 -12.85 -11.52
CA LYS A 305 3.31 -13.32 -10.36
C LYS A 305 1.82 -13.03 -10.48
N LEU A 306 1.45 -11.86 -11.00
CA LEU A 306 0.07 -11.54 -11.32
C LEU A 306 -0.47 -12.39 -12.48
N PHE A 307 0.36 -12.70 -13.49
CA PHE A 307 -0.02 -13.56 -14.61
C PHE A 307 -0.26 -15.00 -14.18
N GLU A 308 0.61 -15.58 -13.33
CA GLU A 308 0.41 -16.89 -12.69
C GLU A 308 -0.99 -16.98 -12.07
N MET A 309 -1.29 -16.09 -11.12
CA MET A 309 -2.54 -16.05 -10.37
C MET A 309 -3.76 -15.76 -11.28
N ALA A 310 -3.60 -14.91 -12.28
CA ALA A 310 -4.65 -14.61 -13.25
C ALA A 310 -4.94 -15.78 -14.22
N SER A 311 -3.94 -16.61 -14.55
CA SER A 311 -4.05 -17.68 -15.54
C SER A 311 -4.97 -18.83 -15.08
N HIS A 312 -5.11 -19.05 -13.77
CA HIS A 312 -5.84 -20.19 -13.22
C HIS A 312 -7.30 -20.26 -13.70
N GLN A 313 -7.79 -21.49 -13.90
CA GLN A 313 -9.14 -21.74 -14.42
C GLN A 313 -10.25 -21.26 -13.46
N SER A 314 -9.96 -21.21 -12.16
CA SER A 314 -10.83 -20.72 -11.08
C SER A 314 -11.00 -19.19 -11.09
N THR A 315 -10.05 -18.44 -11.65
CA THR A 315 -10.03 -16.97 -11.64
C THR A 315 -11.20 -16.40 -12.44
N PRO A 316 -12.10 -15.57 -11.87
CA PRO A 316 -13.27 -15.06 -12.60
C PRO A 316 -12.87 -14.21 -13.82
N SER A 317 -13.71 -14.22 -14.85
CA SER A 317 -13.41 -13.52 -16.12
C SER A 317 -13.34 -11.99 -15.97
N GLN A 318 -14.05 -11.41 -15.00
CA GLN A 318 -13.95 -9.98 -14.69
C GLN A 318 -12.61 -9.64 -14.04
N ASN A 319 -12.14 -10.47 -13.09
CA ASN A 319 -10.85 -10.33 -12.41
C ASN A 319 -9.72 -10.44 -13.43
N ARG A 320 -9.70 -11.50 -14.27
CA ARG A 320 -8.74 -11.65 -15.38
C ARG A 320 -8.69 -10.42 -16.29
N LYS A 321 -9.84 -9.83 -16.64
CA LYS A 321 -9.90 -8.63 -17.50
C LYS A 321 -9.38 -7.35 -16.82
N ARG A 322 -9.36 -7.28 -15.48
CA ARG A 322 -8.66 -6.20 -14.75
C ARG A 322 -7.17 -6.50 -14.65
N LEU A 323 -6.80 -7.67 -14.14
CA LEU A 323 -5.41 -8.07 -13.93
C LEU A 323 -4.57 -8.02 -15.22
N TYR A 324 -5.08 -8.49 -16.37
CA TYR A 324 -4.35 -8.41 -17.65
C TYR A 324 -4.13 -6.97 -18.17
N LYS A 325 -4.80 -5.94 -17.63
CA LYS A 325 -4.42 -4.53 -17.91
C LYS A 325 -3.23 -4.09 -17.08
N VAL A 326 -3.22 -4.47 -15.81
CA VAL A 326 -2.14 -4.17 -14.85
C VAL A 326 -0.86 -4.89 -15.24
N ILE A 327 -0.95 -6.21 -15.51
CA ILE A 327 0.16 -7.03 -16.01
C ILE A 327 0.78 -6.39 -17.25
N ARG A 328 -0.05 -5.87 -18.17
CA ARG A 328 0.46 -5.18 -19.35
C ARG A 328 1.20 -3.89 -18.99
N LYS A 329 0.64 -3.01 -18.14
CA LYS A 329 1.34 -1.81 -17.66
C LYS A 329 2.72 -2.16 -17.07
N LEU A 330 2.80 -3.20 -16.24
CA LEU A 330 4.05 -3.66 -15.62
C LEU A 330 5.05 -4.24 -16.63
N GLN A 331 4.57 -4.95 -17.67
CA GLN A 331 5.41 -5.41 -18.78
C GLN A 331 5.91 -4.24 -19.65
N ASP A 332 5.04 -3.25 -19.92
CA ASP A 332 5.41 -2.03 -20.63
C ASP A 332 6.52 -1.30 -19.82
N LEU A 333 6.39 -1.15 -18.48
CA LEU A 333 7.44 -0.62 -17.60
C LEU A 333 8.75 -1.42 -17.67
N ALA A 334 8.70 -2.76 -17.58
CA ALA A 334 9.89 -3.63 -17.66
C ALA A 334 10.61 -3.55 -19.02
N GLU A 335 9.91 -3.22 -20.12
CA GLU A 335 10.52 -2.94 -21.42
C GLU A 335 11.12 -1.51 -21.55
N GLY A 336 10.93 -0.67 -20.52
CA GLY A 336 11.31 0.73 -20.46
C GLY A 336 10.31 1.69 -21.11
N LEU A 337 9.01 1.37 -21.09
CA LEU A 337 7.92 2.14 -21.70
C LEU A 337 7.02 2.74 -20.61
N PHE A 338 7.37 3.93 -20.16
CA PHE A 338 6.64 4.67 -19.11
C PHE A 338 5.44 5.44 -19.68
N PRO A 339 4.35 5.62 -18.90
CA PRO A 339 3.22 6.47 -19.29
C PRO A 339 3.65 7.91 -19.57
N GLU A 340 3.25 8.46 -20.72
CA GLU A 340 3.79 9.72 -21.29
C GLU A 340 3.45 11.03 -20.52
N GLU A 341 2.75 10.98 -19.37
CA GLU A 341 2.24 12.17 -18.67
C GLU A 341 2.92 12.46 -17.30
N ASP A 342 3.63 11.50 -16.67
CA ASP A 342 4.05 11.59 -15.25
C ASP A 342 5.55 11.22 -15.01
N VAL A 343 6.45 11.48 -15.98
CA VAL A 343 7.86 11.01 -15.94
C VAL A 343 8.86 12.18 -16.01
N PRO A 344 9.84 12.27 -15.07
CA PRO A 344 10.94 13.24 -15.14
C PRO A 344 11.76 13.14 -16.43
N GLU A 345 12.31 14.26 -16.91
CA GLU A 345 13.01 14.29 -18.20
C GLU A 345 14.39 13.58 -18.14
N GLU A 346 14.99 13.44 -16.94
CA GLU A 346 16.22 12.68 -16.70
C GLU A 346 16.03 11.15 -16.81
N ALA A 347 14.99 10.58 -16.21
CA ALA A 347 14.72 9.12 -16.27
C ALA A 347 14.55 8.60 -17.72
N TYR A 348 14.02 9.42 -18.62
CA TYR A 348 13.94 9.12 -20.05
C TYR A 348 15.29 9.14 -20.78
N ARG A 349 16.34 9.73 -20.20
CA ARG A 349 17.68 9.89 -20.81
C ARG A 349 18.58 8.71 -20.45
N GLY A 350 18.79 8.43 -19.17
CA GLY A 350 19.70 7.33 -18.72
C GLY A 350 19.36 5.98 -19.36
N LEU A 351 18.08 5.61 -19.39
CA LEU A 351 17.59 4.37 -20.02
C LEU A 351 17.84 4.29 -21.54
N GLN A 352 17.93 5.42 -22.24
CA GLN A 352 18.33 5.43 -23.67
C GLN A 352 19.83 5.21 -23.84
N GLU A 353 20.65 5.51 -22.84
CA GLU A 353 22.11 5.55 -22.95
C GLU A 353 22.74 4.21 -22.61
N GLY A 354 22.24 3.52 -21.57
CA GLY A 354 22.48 2.09 -21.39
C GLY A 354 22.07 1.24 -22.62
N ARG A 355 20.99 1.64 -23.32
CA ARG A 355 20.51 0.98 -24.56
C ARG A 355 21.36 1.31 -25.81
N LYS A 356 22.14 2.39 -25.80
CA LYS A 356 23.19 2.70 -26.80
C LYS A 356 24.46 1.89 -26.51
N GLY A 357 24.94 1.88 -25.27
CA GLY A 357 26.15 1.18 -24.83
C GLY A 357 26.13 -0.33 -25.17
N ARG A 358 25.03 -1.03 -24.82
CA ARG A 358 24.86 -2.47 -25.12
C ARG A 358 24.82 -2.80 -26.63
N LYS A 359 24.62 -1.82 -27.53
CA LYS A 359 24.66 -2.03 -28.99
C LYS A 359 26.03 -1.73 -29.62
N ALA A 360 26.88 -0.93 -28.96
CA ALA A 360 28.21 -0.58 -29.48
C ALA A 360 29.19 -1.76 -29.42
N LYS A 361 29.25 -2.49 -28.29
CA LYS A 361 30.22 -3.57 -28.02
C LYS A 361 30.08 -4.85 -28.89
N LYS A 362 29.33 -4.83 -30.01
CA LYS A 362 29.11 -6.00 -30.90
C LYS A 362 29.43 -5.78 -32.39
N ARG A 363 30.29 -4.81 -32.72
CA ARG A 363 30.79 -4.59 -34.11
C ARG A 363 32.32 -4.45 -34.17
N LEU A 364 33.03 -5.58 -34.18
CA LEU A 364 34.43 -5.59 -34.65
C LEU A 364 34.47 -5.21 -36.14
N PRO A 365 35.48 -4.44 -36.60
CA PRO A 365 35.65 -4.11 -38.01
C PRO A 365 36.14 -5.34 -38.81
N LYS A 366 35.65 -5.49 -40.04
CA LYS A 366 36.15 -6.50 -40.99
C LYS A 366 37.04 -5.80 -42.02
N SER A 367 38.27 -6.25 -42.18
CA SER A 367 39.27 -5.66 -43.07
C SER A 367 38.87 -5.76 -44.55
N GLN A 368 39.20 -4.72 -45.31
CA GLN A 368 39.23 -4.78 -46.78
C GLN A 368 40.38 -5.68 -47.26
N PRO A 369 40.28 -6.16 -48.50
CA PRO A 369 41.34 -5.89 -49.46
C PRO A 369 40.83 -5.15 -50.71
N GLN A 370 41.72 -4.41 -51.37
CA GLN A 370 41.53 -3.87 -52.72
C GLN A 370 42.31 -4.70 -53.76
N ASN A 371 42.18 -4.33 -55.04
CA ASN A 371 42.81 -4.86 -56.28
C ASN A 371 41.91 -5.83 -57.08
N GLU A 372 41.77 -5.69 -58.41
CA GLU A 372 42.11 -4.56 -59.30
C GLU A 372 41.39 -4.67 -60.67
N THR A 373 41.36 -3.58 -61.44
CA THR A 373 41.40 -3.51 -62.92
C THR A 373 40.38 -4.33 -63.76
N GLY A 374 39.45 -3.66 -64.47
CA GLY A 374 38.59 -4.26 -65.51
C GLY A 374 37.85 -3.24 -66.39
N ARG A 375 38.09 -3.27 -67.71
CA ARG A 375 37.73 -2.25 -68.72
C ARG A 375 36.32 -2.39 -69.36
N ASN A 376 35.92 -1.35 -70.11
CA ASN A 376 34.93 -1.30 -71.22
C ASN A 376 33.42 -1.25 -70.87
N GLU A 377 32.52 -0.66 -71.69
CA GLU A 377 32.56 0.45 -72.68
C GLU A 377 31.11 0.73 -73.14
N GLN A 378 30.69 2.01 -73.31
CA GLN A 378 29.44 2.45 -74.01
C GLN A 378 28.10 1.93 -73.39
N GLU A 379 26.89 2.44 -73.65
CA GLU A 379 26.39 3.53 -74.52
C GLU A 379 25.10 4.17 -73.90
N ASP A 380 24.60 5.27 -74.47
CA ASP A 380 23.40 6.05 -74.09
C ASP A 380 22.81 6.62 -75.43
N PRO A 381 21.52 7.04 -75.63
CA PRO A 381 20.45 7.30 -74.66
C PRO A 381 18.96 7.05 -75.10
N ARG A 382 18.00 7.48 -74.24
CA ARG A 382 16.56 7.84 -74.50
C ARG A 382 15.52 6.74 -74.82
N ALA A 383 14.41 6.72 -74.04
CA ALA A 383 13.04 7.14 -74.48
C ALA A 383 11.92 6.80 -73.47
N ASP A 384 10.81 7.56 -73.54
CA ASP A 384 9.52 7.48 -72.79
C ASP A 384 8.38 7.28 -73.85
N PRO A 385 7.07 7.06 -73.57
CA PRO A 385 6.34 6.78 -72.32
C PRO A 385 5.20 5.69 -72.44
N SER A 386 4.30 5.65 -71.43
CA SER A 386 2.98 4.96 -71.36
C SER A 386 2.99 3.45 -71.01
N SER A 387 1.93 2.84 -70.43
CA SER A 387 0.55 3.26 -70.10
C SER A 387 0.18 2.78 -68.67
N ARG A 388 -0.60 3.46 -67.82
CA ARG A 388 -2.00 3.96 -67.89
C ARG A 388 -3.08 2.86 -68.01
N LEU A 389 -3.54 2.36 -66.86
CA LEU A 389 -4.85 1.72 -66.71
C LEU A 389 -5.74 2.53 -65.76
N GLU A 390 -6.85 3.05 -66.27
CA GLU A 390 -7.92 3.69 -65.49
C GLU A 390 -9.16 2.79 -65.48
N ARG A 391 -10.03 2.92 -64.46
CA ARG A 391 -11.41 3.38 -64.71
C ARG A 391 -12.15 3.86 -63.45
N LYS A 392 -13.10 4.79 -63.68
CA LYS A 392 -13.89 5.49 -62.66
C LYS A 392 -15.36 5.05 -62.67
N ARG A 393 -15.92 4.89 -61.47
CA ARG A 393 -17.25 5.38 -60.98
C ARG A 393 -18.35 5.73 -62.03
N ARG A 394 -19.60 5.24 -61.84
CA ARG A 394 -20.83 6.03 -61.44
C ARG A 394 -22.20 5.40 -61.82
N ARG A 395 -23.15 5.45 -60.86
CA ARG A 395 -24.60 5.83 -60.92
C ARG A 395 -25.64 5.12 -61.83
N GLN A 396 -26.82 4.84 -61.23
CA GLN A 396 -28.25 5.05 -61.69
C GLN A 396 -28.67 4.60 -63.11
N GLY A 397 -29.86 4.01 -63.38
CA GLY A 397 -31.04 3.62 -62.56
C GLY A 397 -32.34 3.56 -63.42
N LEU A 398 -33.45 2.99 -62.89
CA LEU A 398 -34.81 2.79 -63.49
C LEU A 398 -34.97 1.61 -64.49
N GLY A 399 -36.14 0.94 -64.55
CA GLY A 399 -36.32 -0.22 -65.46
C GLY A 399 -37.63 -1.07 -65.57
N ALA A 400 -38.71 -0.82 -64.82
CA ALA A 400 -40.08 -1.40 -65.01
C ALA A 400 -40.38 -2.90 -64.69
N ASP A 401 -41.69 -3.16 -64.50
CA ASP A 401 -42.45 -4.35 -64.02
C ASP A 401 -43.06 -5.18 -65.21
N PRO A 402 -43.98 -6.20 -65.08
CA PRO A 402 -44.77 -6.66 -63.92
C PRO A 402 -44.89 -8.20 -63.69
N THR A 403 -45.44 -8.61 -62.53
CA THR A 403 -46.67 -9.45 -62.39
C THR A 403 -47.10 -9.56 -60.91
N ALA A 404 -48.41 -9.59 -60.64
CA ALA A 404 -49.07 -9.56 -59.32
C ALA A 404 -50.18 -10.66 -59.27
N PRO A 405 -51.12 -10.78 -58.28
CA PRO A 405 -51.46 -9.86 -57.18
C PRO A 405 -51.84 -10.53 -55.82
N LEU A 406 -52.51 -9.74 -54.95
CA LEU A 406 -53.07 -10.02 -53.60
C LEU A 406 -52.03 -10.03 -52.44
N GLU A 407 -52.33 -9.52 -51.22
CA GLU A 407 -53.45 -8.65 -50.78
C GLU A 407 -53.09 -7.81 -49.52
N GLN A 408 -54.05 -7.04 -48.99
CA GLN A 408 -54.02 -6.11 -47.83
C GLN A 408 -55.49 -5.89 -47.34
N PRO A 409 -55.85 -5.04 -46.34
CA PRO A 409 -55.10 -4.07 -45.49
C PRO A 409 -55.30 -4.35 -43.96
N GLY A 410 -55.00 -3.49 -42.96
CA GLY A 410 -54.44 -2.13 -42.81
C GLY A 410 -54.06 -1.91 -41.32
N GLY A 411 -53.43 -0.85 -40.79
CA GLY A 411 -53.36 0.57 -41.18
C GLY A 411 -54.41 1.40 -40.41
N HIS A 412 -54.12 2.41 -39.56
CA HIS A 412 -52.91 3.05 -39.02
C HIS A 412 -53.15 3.37 -37.51
N GLY A 413 -52.40 4.14 -36.68
CA GLY A 413 -51.25 5.07 -36.75
C GLY A 413 -51.08 5.73 -35.35
N ARG A 414 -50.36 6.83 -35.05
CA ARG A 414 -49.37 7.69 -35.75
C ARG A 414 -48.71 8.62 -34.70
N ARG A 415 -47.44 9.07 -34.87
CA ARG A 415 -46.67 10.01 -33.99
C ARG A 415 -46.28 9.41 -32.62
N GLY A 416 -45.25 9.89 -31.89
CA GLY A 416 -44.23 10.91 -32.18
C GLY A 416 -43.18 10.96 -31.04
N ALA A 417 -42.01 11.56 -31.28
CA ALA A 417 -40.89 11.56 -30.33
C ALA A 417 -40.89 12.77 -29.36
N CYS A 418 -40.31 12.63 -28.16
CA CYS A 418 -39.29 13.59 -27.66
C CYS A 418 -38.48 13.12 -26.42
N LYS A 419 -37.44 13.90 -26.13
CA LYS A 419 -36.38 13.82 -25.11
C LYS A 419 -36.91 13.78 -23.66
N ARG A 420 -36.13 13.18 -22.74
CA ARG A 420 -36.24 13.38 -21.27
C ARG A 420 -35.11 14.28 -20.74
N ARG A 421 -35.45 15.31 -19.94
CA ARG A 421 -34.57 15.97 -18.95
C ARG A 421 -35.41 16.79 -17.96
N ARG A 422 -34.85 17.04 -16.76
CA ARG A 422 -35.34 17.82 -15.60
C ARG A 422 -36.05 17.04 -14.48
N GLN A 423 -35.61 17.32 -13.25
CA GLN A 423 -36.36 17.17 -11.98
C GLN A 423 -37.34 18.37 -11.83
N PRO A 424 -38.27 18.36 -10.85
CA PRO A 424 -37.99 19.08 -9.59
C PRO A 424 -38.54 18.37 -8.31
N GLN A 425 -38.62 19.11 -7.20
CA GLN A 425 -38.74 18.64 -5.80
C GLN A 425 -40.18 18.48 -5.26
N ALA A 426 -40.25 17.81 -4.09
CA ALA A 426 -41.05 18.12 -2.89
C ALA A 426 -42.55 17.72 -2.78
N GLY A 427 -42.89 17.17 -1.59
CA GLY A 427 -44.23 17.04 -1.01
C GLY A 427 -45.02 15.77 -1.39
N ALA A 428 -45.89 15.20 -0.53
CA ALA A 428 -46.11 15.42 0.91
C ALA A 428 -46.92 14.25 1.54
N ARG A 429 -46.76 14.04 2.86
CA ARG A 429 -47.63 13.35 3.86
C ARG A 429 -48.66 12.28 3.40
N THR A 430 -48.53 11.09 3.99
CA THR A 430 -49.65 10.14 4.25
C THR A 430 -49.73 9.84 5.77
N LYS A 431 -50.85 9.31 6.27
CA LYS A 431 -51.20 9.23 7.71
C LYS A 431 -51.51 7.80 8.19
N VAL A 432 -51.05 7.46 9.41
CA VAL A 432 -51.76 6.62 10.44
C VAL A 432 -51.89 5.10 10.11
N PRO A 433 -52.02 4.15 11.09
CA PRO A 433 -52.07 4.24 12.56
C PRO A 433 -51.00 3.42 13.36
N GLY A 434 -50.60 3.97 14.52
CA GLY A 434 -50.88 3.39 15.85
C GLY A 434 -50.22 2.08 16.35
N CYS A 435 -49.33 2.22 17.34
CA CYS A 435 -49.19 1.31 18.50
C CYS A 435 -48.75 2.12 19.75
N GLN A 436 -48.75 1.49 20.93
CA GLN A 436 -48.85 2.18 22.24
C GLN A 436 -47.52 2.31 23.00
N GLU A 437 -47.36 3.40 23.77
CA GLU A 437 -46.30 3.61 24.76
C GLU A 437 -46.78 3.28 26.19
N PRO A 438 -45.91 2.78 27.11
CA PRO A 438 -46.24 2.56 28.52
C PRO A 438 -45.82 3.72 29.46
N ASP A 439 -46.58 3.90 30.54
CA ASP A 439 -46.53 5.00 31.52
C ASP A 439 -45.16 5.40 32.13
N VAL A 440 -44.93 6.73 32.22
CA VAL A 440 -43.88 7.34 33.05
C VAL A 440 -44.40 7.62 34.46
N LYS A 441 -44.00 6.79 35.43
CA LYS A 441 -44.41 6.92 36.84
C LYS A 441 -43.78 8.15 37.53
N LYS A 442 -44.60 9.19 37.76
CA LYS A 442 -44.25 10.34 38.62
C LYS A 442 -43.94 9.88 40.05
N LYS A 443 -42.79 10.31 40.61
CA LYS A 443 -42.50 10.18 42.05
C LYS A 443 -42.79 11.48 42.79
N TRP A 444 -43.52 11.37 43.89
CA TRP A 444 -43.92 12.49 44.76
C TRP A 444 -42.85 12.76 45.81
N THR A 445 -42.25 13.95 45.82
CA THR A 445 -41.33 14.40 46.88
C THR A 445 -42.06 15.18 47.95
N ARG A 446 -42.15 14.60 49.16
CA ARG A 446 -42.85 15.18 50.31
C ARG A 446 -41.94 16.20 51.00
N LYS A 447 -42.33 17.48 51.04
CA LYS A 447 -41.65 18.49 51.88
C LYS A 447 -42.10 18.32 53.33
N SER A 448 -41.17 18.07 54.24
CA SER A 448 -41.34 18.35 55.67
C SER A 448 -40.52 19.59 56.03
N LYS A 449 -41.06 20.45 56.90
CA LYS A 449 -40.37 21.63 57.44
C LYS A 449 -41.01 21.97 58.79
N LYS A 450 -40.20 22.03 59.84
CA LYS A 450 -40.58 21.77 61.24
C LYS A 450 -40.96 20.30 61.48
#